data_AF-A0A1H7FGC7-F1
#
_entry.id   AF-A0A1H7FGC7-F1
#
_cell.length_a   1.000
_cell.length_b   1.000
_cell.length_c   1.000
_cell.angle_alpha   90.00
_cell.angle_beta   90.00
_cell.angle_gamma   90.00
#
_symmetry.space_group_name_H-M   'P 1'
#
loop_
_entity.id
_entity.type
_entity.pdbx_description
1 polymer ?
#
loop_
_entity_poly.entity_id
_entity_poly.type
_entity_poly.pdbx_seq_one_letter_code
_entity_poly.pdbx_strand_id
1 'polypeptide(L)' 'RGNPALRKACFEVMQALKLSKPQNDPVYLFMIKKEQEGKPYNVAKMAAVNKFLRIYYARAMELYK' A
#
# COMPACT_ATOMS: atom_id res chain seq x y z
N ARG A 1 5.62 -0.32 17.65
CA ARG A 1 4.75 0.19 16.55
C ARG A 1 5.45 1.40 15.93
N GLY A 2 5.58 1.52 14.60
CA GLY A 2 6.38 2.58 13.93
C GLY A 2 5.89 4.02 14.08
N ASN A 3 6.37 4.95 13.25
CA ASN A 3 5.99 6.36 13.30
C ASN A 3 4.47 6.58 13.02
N PRO A 4 3.72 7.27 13.90
CA PRO A 4 2.29 7.53 13.70
C PRO A 4 1.95 8.38 12.47
N ALA A 5 2.72 9.43 12.20
CA ALA A 5 2.51 10.30 11.05
C ALA A 5 2.70 9.54 9.74
N LEU A 6 3.75 8.70 9.66
CA LEU A 6 3.98 7.85 8.51
C LEU A 6 2.83 6.87 8.27
N ARG A 7 2.29 6.25 9.33
CA ARG A 7 1.13 5.37 9.19
C ARG A 7 -0.10 6.12 8.65
N LYS A 8 -0.36 7.32 9.15
CA LYS A 8 -1.47 8.15 8.69
C LYS A 8 -1.33 8.48 7.21
N ALA A 9 -0.16 8.98 6.80
CA ALA A 9 0.13 9.29 5.40
C ALA A 9 -0.04 8.06 4.50
N CYS A 10 0.55 6.92 4.87
CA CYS A 10 0.40 5.68 4.11
C CYS A 10 -1.06 5.21 4.03
N PHE A 11 -1.85 5.38 5.10
CA PHE A 11 -3.28 5.05 5.08
C PHE A 11 -4.07 5.92 4.12
N GLU A 12 -3.78 7.23 4.08
CA GLU A 12 -4.38 8.18 3.14
C GLU A 12 -3.99 7.86 1.70
N VAL A 13 -2.74 7.49 1.43
CA VAL A 13 -2.31 7.01 0.11
C VAL A 13 -3.10 5.77 -0.32
N MET A 14 -3.27 4.77 0.55
CA MET A 14 -4.08 3.59 0.19
C MET A 14 -5.54 3.95 -0.06
N GLN A 15 -6.08 4.92 0.70
CA GLN A 15 -7.44 5.43 0.48
C GLN A 15 -7.57 6.08 -0.90
N ALA A 16 -6.60 6.91 -1.30
CA ALA A 16 -6.56 7.53 -2.62
C ALA A 16 -6.46 6.48 -3.74
N LEU A 17 -5.60 5.47 -3.60
CA LEU A 17 -5.48 4.36 -4.55
C LEU A 17 -6.81 3.59 -4.70
N LYS A 18 -7.52 3.37 -3.59
CA LYS A 18 -8.83 2.69 -3.61
C LYS A 18 -9.89 3.50 -4.37
N LEU A 19 -9.85 4.83 -4.26
CA LEU A 19 -10.78 5.73 -4.94
C LEU A 19 -10.48 5.86 -6.43
N SER A 20 -9.20 6.02 -6.79
CA SER A 20 -8.79 6.19 -8.19
C SER A 20 -8.80 4.89 -8.99
N LYS A 21 -8.77 3.73 -8.32
CA LYS A 21 -8.84 2.38 -8.91
C LYS A 21 -7.87 2.16 -10.08
N PRO A 22 -6.57 2.46 -9.93
CA PRO A 22 -5.60 2.32 -11.00
C PRO A 22 -5.38 0.83 -11.31
N GLN A 23 -5.90 0.36 -12.45
CA GLN A 23 -5.94 -1.07 -12.79
C GLN A 23 -4.55 -1.70 -12.97
N ASN A 24 -3.53 -0.90 -13.26
CA ASN A 24 -2.15 -1.38 -13.47
C ASN A 24 -1.23 -1.12 -12.26
N ASP A 25 -1.76 -0.58 -11.16
CA ASP A 25 -0.93 -0.33 -9.97
C ASP A 25 -0.79 -1.62 -9.13
N PRO A 26 0.44 -2.07 -8.86
CA PRO A 26 0.68 -3.33 -8.14
C PRO A 26 0.24 -3.27 -6.67
N VAL A 27 0.15 -2.09 -6.05
CA VAL A 27 -0.31 -1.93 -4.67
C VAL A 27 -1.83 -2.01 -4.61
N TYR A 28 -2.52 -1.35 -5.52
CA TYR A 28 -3.97 -1.42 -5.67
C TYR A 28 -4.42 -2.85 -5.95
N LEU A 29 -3.84 -3.52 -6.96
CA LEU A 29 -4.17 -4.91 -7.28
C LEU A 29 -3.95 -5.84 -6.09
N PHE A 30 -2.88 -5.62 -5.32
CA PHE A 30 -2.62 -6.40 -4.10
C PHE A 30 -3.66 -6.13 -3.01
N MET A 31 -4.09 -4.88 -2.83
CA MET A 31 -5.14 -4.51 -1.87
C MET A 31 -6.46 -5.20 -2.21
N ILE A 32 -6.89 -5.16 -3.48
CA ILE A 32 -8.11 -5.83 -3.95
C ILE A 32 -8.01 -7.34 -3.74
N LYS A 33 -6.87 -7.95 -4.08
CA LYS A 33 -6.64 -9.37 -3.83
C LYS A 33 -6.82 -9.72 -2.34
N LYS A 34 -6.32 -8.88 -1.42
CA LYS A 34 -6.47 -9.13 0.02
C LYS A 34 -7.91 -8.99 0.51
N GLU A 35 -8.69 -8.09 -0.05
CA GLU A 35 -10.12 -8.01 0.24
C GLU A 35 -10.88 -9.22 -0.30
N GLN A 36 -10.55 -9.69 -1.51
CA GLN A 36 -11.13 -10.90 -2.12
C GLN A 36 -10.80 -12.19 -1.35
N GLU A 37 -9.63 -12.24 -0.69
CA GLU A 37 -9.26 -13.30 0.25
C GLU A 37 -10.08 -13.26 1.56
N GLY A 38 -11.01 -12.31 1.71
CA GLY A 38 -11.86 -12.15 2.90
C GLY A 38 -11.18 -11.40 4.05
N LYS A 39 -10.04 -10.74 3.82
CA LYS A 39 -9.38 -9.98 4.89
C LYS A 39 -10.20 -8.74 5.25
N PRO A 40 -10.31 -8.40 6.55
CA PRO A 40 -10.95 -7.16 6.97
C PRO A 40 -10.28 -5.95 6.30
N TYR A 41 -11.08 -4.92 5.99
CA TYR A 41 -10.63 -3.73 5.25
C TYR A 41 -9.32 -3.13 5.78
N ASN A 42 -9.23 -2.90 7.08
CA ASN A 42 -8.02 -2.31 7.70
C ASN A 42 -6.80 -3.25 7.57
N VAL A 43 -7.01 -4.56 7.61
CA VAL A 43 -5.94 -5.56 7.45
C VAL A 43 -5.46 -5.61 6.00
N ALA A 44 -6.40 -5.62 5.04
CA ALA A 44 -6.08 -5.56 3.61
C ALA A 44 -5.31 -4.27 3.27
N LYS A 45 -5.76 -3.14 3.80
CA LYS A 45 -5.12 -1.83 3.62
C LYS A 45 -3.71 -1.80 4.23
N MET A 46 -3.50 -2.31 5.45
CA MET A 46 -2.16 -2.38 6.04
C MET A 46 -1.23 -3.34 5.29
N ALA A 47 -1.77 -4.42 4.73
CA ALA A 47 -0.98 -5.30 3.85
C ALA A 47 -0.54 -4.56 2.58
N ALA A 48 -1.39 -3.72 2.00
CA ALA A 48 -1.06 -2.87 0.87
C ALA A 48 -0.01 -1.79 1.23
N VAL A 49 -0.09 -1.16 2.41
CA VAL A 49 0.96 -0.26 2.92
C VAL A 49 2.32 -0.96 2.95
N ASN A 50 2.39 -2.19 3.45
CA ASN A 50 3.65 -2.94 3.50
C ASN A 50 4.17 -3.27 2.09
N LYS A 51 3.28 -3.54 1.13
CA LYS A 51 3.65 -3.74 -0.29
C LYS A 51 4.19 -2.45 -0.91
N PHE A 52 3.53 -1.32 -0.65
CA PHE A 52 3.94 0.01 -1.11
C PHE A 52 5.35 0.37 -0.60
N LEU A 53 5.60 0.24 0.71
CA LEU A 53 6.88 0.59 1.31
C LEU A 53 8.04 -0.27 0.75
N ARG A 54 7.80 -1.57 0.48
CA ARG A 54 8.81 -2.43 -0.15
C ARG A 54 9.14 -1.99 -1.57
N ILE A 55 8.13 -1.67 -2.38
CA ILE A 55 8.34 -1.19 -3.76
C ILE A 55 9.06 0.16 -3.75
N TYR A 56 8.61 1.08 -2.88
CA TYR A 56 9.21 2.40 -2.73
C TYR A 56 10.68 2.31 -2.33
N TYR A 57 10.99 1.49 -1.32
CA TYR A 57 12.37 1.29 -0.87
C TYR A 57 13.24 0.70 -1.98
N ALA A 58 12.78 -0.33 -2.69
CA ALA A 58 13.53 -0.91 -3.80
C ALA A 58 13.85 0.14 -4.89
N ARG A 59 12.85 0.92 -5.32
CA ARG A 59 13.03 2.00 -6.31
C ARG A 59 13.96 3.10 -5.83
N ALA A 60 13.85 3.50 -4.57
CA ALA A 60 14.76 4.49 -3.99
C ALA A 60 16.20 3.96 -4.01
N MET A 61 16.41 2.71 -3.60
CA MET A 61 17.74 2.09 -3.58
C MET A 61 18.34 1.89 -4.98
N GLU A 62 17.53 1.72 -6.03
CA GLU A 62 18.01 1.70 -7.42
C GLU A 62 18.65 3.02 -7.84
N LEU A 63 18.22 4.16 -7.27
CA LEU A 63 18.74 5.49 -7.59
C LEU A 63 20.00 5.88 -6.80
N TYR A 64 20.28 5.19 -5.69
CA TYR A 64 21.46 5.44 -4.84
C TYR A 64 22.62 4.47 -5.14
N LYS A 65 22.53 3.68 -6.21
CA LYS A 65 23.65 2.88 -6.74
C LYS A 65 24.43 3.66 -7.78
#